data_AF-A0A0D1C7Y0-F1
#
_entry.id   AF-A0A0D1C7Y0-F1
#
_cell.length_a   1.000
_cell.length_b   1.000
_cell.length_c   1.000
_cell.angle_alpha   90.00
_cell.angle_beta   90.00
_cell.angle_gamma   90.00
#
_symmetry.space_group_name_H-M   'P 1'
#
loop_
_entity.id
_entity.type
_entity.pdbx_description
1 polymer ?
#
loop_
_entity_poly.entity_id
_entity_poly.type
_entity_poly.pdbx_seq_one_letter_code
_entity_poly.pdbx_strand_id
1 'polypeptide(L)'
;MSTSHSYQQHPSDLGSNDYSDQEDEERQRVTALWKPQQMACGGSGLKAHRHIHIDWPNASIKKTLAIGASAPDASPPVYDRPRLQDEECNASSCVLVTKSSPINATVHIVKEPKPASIPMENASRPCSASSAKKPAEKPILISAKTGSVGSICLSIPTYTGARPLHIRAKSVNGNITVFLPTSFSGLLNWTSETGSLKVSSAMQQRFKSLDSPPHKHRGTAKIVPSTASGLRGDVCTISNRHGSIVIKEFDEDPDRRQGSCVVQ
;
A
#
# COMPACT_ATOMS: atom_id res chain seq x y z
N MET A 1 -73.74 4.96 36.72
CA MET A 1 -72.35 5.45 36.82
C MET A 1 -71.77 5.39 35.42
N SER A 2 -71.71 6.53 34.75
CA SER A 2 -71.34 6.65 33.34
C SER A 2 -69.85 6.93 33.23
N THR A 3 -69.11 6.09 32.50
CA THR A 3 -67.69 6.28 32.18
C THR A 3 -67.57 6.73 30.73
N SER A 4 -67.23 8.00 30.56
CA SER A 4 -66.90 8.64 29.29
C SER A 4 -65.49 8.23 28.86
N HIS A 5 -65.32 7.75 27.63
CA HIS A 5 -64.00 7.56 27.00
C HIS A 5 -63.85 8.55 25.85
N SER A 6 -62.91 9.48 26.02
CA SER A 6 -62.49 10.44 25.00
C SER A 6 -61.48 9.77 24.06
N TYR A 7 -61.82 9.65 22.78
CA TYR A 7 -60.89 9.28 21.71
C TYR A 7 -60.10 10.51 21.28
N GLN A 8 -58.77 10.43 21.38
CA GLN A 8 -57.84 11.44 20.88
C GLN A 8 -57.36 10.98 19.49
N GLN A 9 -57.72 11.74 18.44
CA GLN A 9 -57.27 11.51 17.07
C GLN A 9 -55.82 12.01 16.91
N HIS A 10 -54.95 11.15 16.37
CA HIS A 10 -53.61 11.52 15.91
C HIS A 10 -53.65 11.82 14.40
N PRO A 11 -53.02 12.91 13.92
CA PRO A 11 -52.83 13.15 12.50
C PRO A 11 -51.66 12.31 11.99
N SER A 12 -51.95 11.41 11.06
CA SER A 12 -50.97 10.71 10.23
C SER A 12 -50.56 11.62 9.07
N ASP A 13 -49.44 12.33 9.24
CA ASP A 13 -48.84 13.13 8.17
C ASP A 13 -48.05 12.22 7.21
N LEU A 14 -48.38 12.35 5.93
CA LEU A 14 -47.86 11.55 4.83
C LEU A 14 -46.49 12.12 4.42
N GLY A 15 -45.43 11.63 5.05
CA GLY A 15 -44.05 11.82 4.59
C GLY A 15 -43.79 10.97 3.34
N SER A 16 -43.90 11.61 2.18
CA SER A 16 -43.54 11.10 0.86
C SER A 16 -42.11 10.54 0.81
N ASN A 17 -42.00 9.30 0.33
CA ASN A 17 -40.76 8.55 0.11
C ASN A 17 -39.82 9.26 -0.89
N ASP A 18 -38.81 9.95 -0.37
CA ASP A 18 -37.69 10.55 -1.15
C ASP A 18 -36.48 9.60 -1.25
N TYR A 19 -36.67 8.31 -0.95
CA TYR A 19 -35.58 7.31 -0.82
C TYR A 19 -35.26 6.55 -2.11
N SER A 20 -36.10 6.61 -3.15
CA SER A 20 -35.88 5.84 -4.40
C SER A 20 -34.82 6.46 -5.31
N ASP A 21 -34.74 7.78 -5.36
CA ASP A 21 -33.88 8.48 -6.32
C ASP A 21 -32.39 8.36 -5.95
N GLN A 22 -32.08 8.21 -4.66
CA GLN A 22 -30.71 8.07 -4.17
C GLN A 22 -30.13 6.67 -4.48
N GLU A 23 -30.94 5.60 -4.37
CA GLU A 23 -30.50 4.24 -4.71
C GLU A 23 -30.30 4.05 -6.23
N ASP A 24 -31.13 4.70 -7.05
CA ASP A 24 -31.00 4.64 -8.50
C ASP A 24 -29.84 5.50 -9.02
N GLU A 25 -29.57 6.66 -8.43
CA GLU A 25 -28.36 7.44 -8.72
C GLU A 25 -27.09 6.70 -8.29
N GLU A 26 -27.14 5.98 -7.16
CA GLU A 26 -26.04 5.13 -6.68
C GLU A 26 -25.84 3.91 -7.60
N ARG A 27 -26.91 3.25 -8.06
CA ARG A 27 -26.82 2.16 -9.05
C ARG A 27 -26.29 2.62 -10.39
N GLN A 28 -26.71 3.78 -10.89
CA GLN A 28 -26.20 4.34 -12.14
C GLN A 28 -24.72 4.73 -12.01
N ARG A 29 -24.30 5.28 -10.86
CA ARG A 29 -22.88 5.52 -10.52
C ARG A 29 -22.06 4.23 -10.47
N VAL A 30 -22.57 3.18 -9.80
CA VAL A 30 -21.92 1.86 -9.72
C VAL A 30 -21.74 1.24 -11.10
N THR A 31 -22.73 1.40 -11.98
CA THR A 31 -22.69 0.84 -13.35
C THR A 31 -21.72 1.62 -14.25
N ALA A 32 -21.61 2.94 -14.08
CA ALA A 32 -20.66 3.78 -14.81
C ALA A 32 -19.19 3.50 -14.43
N LEU A 33 -18.92 3.09 -13.18
CA LEU A 33 -17.58 2.75 -12.67
C LEU A 33 -17.02 1.44 -13.26
N TRP A 34 -17.86 0.60 -13.89
CA TRP A 34 -17.49 -0.72 -14.42
C TRP A 34 -17.24 -0.77 -15.94
N LYS A 35 -17.22 0.38 -16.63
CA LYS A 35 -16.83 0.49 -18.05
C LYS A 35 -15.47 1.22 -18.23
N PRO A 36 -14.35 0.62 -17.81
CA PRO A 36 -13.03 1.18 -18.09
C PRO A 36 -12.69 1.23 -19.59
N GLN A 37 -13.43 0.49 -20.43
CA GLN A 37 -13.21 0.43 -21.88
C GLN A 37 -13.65 1.69 -22.65
N GLN A 38 -14.47 2.58 -22.11
CA GLN A 38 -15.00 3.72 -22.88
C GLN A 38 -14.14 4.99 -22.84
N MET A 39 -13.05 5.03 -22.05
CA MET A 39 -12.12 6.18 -22.06
C MET A 39 -10.68 5.83 -22.48
N ALA A 40 -10.41 4.59 -22.89
CA ALA A 40 -9.06 4.11 -23.18
C ALA A 40 -8.89 3.67 -24.65
N CYS A 41 -9.22 4.56 -25.60
CA CYS A 41 -8.70 4.41 -26.96
C CYS A 41 -7.22 4.85 -26.97
N GLY A 42 -6.31 3.92 -26.64
CA GLY A 42 -4.88 4.01 -26.97
C GLY A 42 -3.92 3.74 -25.81
N GLY A 43 -3.48 2.48 -25.65
CA GLY A 43 -2.29 2.12 -24.85
C GLY A 43 -2.54 1.95 -23.35
N SER A 44 -3.06 0.77 -22.96
CA SER A 44 -3.39 0.38 -21.59
C SER A 44 -2.18 0.32 -20.65
N GLY A 45 -1.71 1.49 -20.17
CA GLY A 45 -0.87 1.60 -18.98
C GLY A 45 -1.72 1.56 -17.71
N LEU A 46 -1.27 0.83 -16.69
CA LEU A 46 -1.91 0.84 -15.37
C LEU A 46 -2.05 2.29 -14.88
N LYS A 47 -3.29 2.73 -14.57
CA LYS A 47 -3.53 4.06 -14.02
C LYS A 47 -2.89 4.15 -12.63
N ALA A 48 -1.97 5.09 -12.47
CA ALA A 48 -1.33 5.34 -11.18
C ALA A 48 -2.27 6.16 -10.28
N HIS A 49 -2.35 5.79 -9.01
CA HIS A 49 -3.09 6.52 -7.99
C HIS A 49 -2.13 7.06 -6.94
N ARG A 50 -2.43 8.22 -6.33
CA ARG A 50 -1.58 8.73 -5.25
C ARG A 50 -1.71 7.93 -3.97
N HIS A 51 -2.95 7.62 -3.60
CA HIS A 51 -3.26 6.82 -2.42
C HIS A 51 -4.32 5.77 -2.76
N ILE A 52 -4.13 4.55 -2.27
CA ILE A 52 -5.04 3.42 -2.43
C ILE A 52 -5.24 2.79 -1.05
N HIS A 53 -6.49 2.64 -0.63
CA HIS A 53 -6.90 1.77 0.47
C HIS A 53 -7.76 0.65 -0.13
N ILE A 54 -7.63 -0.57 0.37
CA ILE A 54 -8.54 -1.67 0.05
C ILE A 54 -8.79 -2.43 1.34
N ASP A 55 -9.97 -2.29 1.93
CA ASP A 55 -10.42 -3.08 3.08
C ASP A 55 -11.45 -4.15 2.66
N TRP A 56 -10.97 -5.38 2.48
CA TRP A 56 -11.79 -6.53 2.13
C TRP A 56 -11.73 -7.59 3.21
N PRO A 57 -12.55 -7.45 4.28
CA PRO A 57 -12.46 -8.33 5.43
C PRO A 57 -12.62 -9.82 5.05
N ASN A 58 -13.58 -10.10 4.16
CA ASN A 58 -14.00 -11.46 3.84
C ASN A 58 -13.65 -11.90 2.41
N ALA A 59 -12.78 -11.16 1.71
CA ALA A 59 -12.39 -11.49 0.34
C ALA A 59 -10.87 -11.45 0.17
N SER A 60 -10.38 -12.30 -0.73
CA SER A 60 -8.96 -12.32 -1.10
C SER A 60 -8.62 -11.12 -1.97
N ILE A 61 -7.47 -10.50 -1.73
CA ILE A 61 -6.94 -9.47 -2.61
C ILE A 61 -5.96 -10.16 -3.58
N LYS A 62 -6.31 -10.23 -4.87
CA LYS A 62 -5.43 -10.70 -5.95
C LYS A 62 -5.37 -9.61 -7.03
N LYS A 63 -4.42 -8.68 -6.90
CA LYS A 63 -4.41 -7.48 -7.75
C LYS A 63 -3.00 -7.02 -8.13
N THR A 64 -2.91 -6.37 -9.28
CA THR A 64 -1.76 -5.54 -9.67
C THR A 64 -2.19 -4.09 -9.59
N LEU A 65 -1.47 -3.30 -8.79
CA LEU A 65 -1.80 -1.92 -8.46
C LEU A 65 -0.65 -1.01 -8.87
N ALA A 66 -0.94 0.24 -9.22
CA ALA A 66 0.06 1.25 -9.51
C ALA A 66 -0.14 2.48 -8.63
N ILE A 67 0.92 2.91 -7.95
CA ILE A 67 0.95 4.15 -7.16
C ILE A 67 2.02 5.11 -7.65
N GLY A 68 1.82 6.41 -7.49
CA GLY A 68 2.82 7.42 -7.83
C GLY A 68 2.64 8.69 -7.01
N ALA A 69 3.74 9.29 -6.54
CA ALA A 69 3.67 10.49 -5.69
C ALA A 69 3.10 11.73 -6.42
N SER A 70 3.21 11.76 -7.75
CA SER A 70 2.65 12.82 -8.61
C SER A 70 1.39 12.39 -9.34
N ALA A 71 0.86 11.21 -9.03
CA ALA A 71 -0.42 10.79 -9.58
C ALA A 71 -1.52 11.73 -9.07
N PRO A 72 -2.56 12.01 -9.87
CA PRO A 72 -3.71 12.74 -9.37
C PRO A 72 -4.28 12.03 -8.15
N ASP A 73 -4.76 12.80 -7.17
CA ASP A 73 -5.56 12.24 -6.09
C ASP A 73 -6.79 11.63 -6.73
N ALA A 74 -6.89 10.32 -6.62
CA ALA A 74 -8.07 9.63 -7.07
C ALA A 74 -9.17 9.97 -6.07
N SER A 75 -10.35 10.38 -6.55
CA SER A 75 -11.59 10.12 -5.81
C SER A 75 -11.62 8.59 -5.64
N PRO A 76 -11.30 8.07 -4.45
CA PRO A 76 -11.21 6.63 -4.29
C PRO A 76 -12.57 6.04 -4.59
N PRO A 77 -12.67 4.77 -5.02
CA PRO A 77 -13.95 4.09 -5.02
C PRO A 77 -14.61 4.34 -3.66
N VAL A 78 -15.93 4.58 -3.65
CA VAL A 78 -16.72 5.09 -2.50
C VAL A 78 -16.46 4.33 -1.19
N TYR A 79 -15.91 3.12 -1.27
CA TYR A 79 -15.62 2.25 -0.13
C TYR A 79 -14.23 2.40 0.51
N ASP A 80 -13.31 3.21 -0.02
CA ASP A 80 -11.91 3.17 0.43
C ASP A 80 -11.17 4.52 0.31
N ARG A 81 -11.69 5.59 0.95
CA ARG A 81 -10.83 6.76 1.17
C ARG A 81 -9.64 6.35 2.05
N PRO A 82 -8.40 6.69 1.66
CA PRO A 82 -7.26 6.53 2.54
C PRO A 82 -7.53 7.18 3.90
N ARG A 83 -7.07 6.55 4.97
CA ARG A 83 -7.21 7.14 6.30
C ARG A 83 -6.39 8.42 6.32
N LEU A 84 -6.86 9.45 7.04
CA LEU A 84 -6.16 10.74 7.14
C LEU A 84 -4.68 10.57 7.53
N GLN A 85 -4.39 9.62 8.43
CA GLN A 85 -3.02 9.30 8.84
C GLN A 85 -2.14 8.80 7.68
N ASP A 86 -2.71 8.06 6.73
CA ASP A 86 -1.98 7.55 5.56
C ASP A 86 -1.70 8.68 4.56
N GLU A 87 -2.60 9.67 4.43
CA GLU A 87 -2.43 10.85 3.58
C GLU A 87 -1.45 11.87 4.21
N GLU A 88 -1.55 12.09 5.51
CA GLU A 88 -0.75 13.08 6.25
C GLU A 88 0.71 12.66 6.39
N CYS A 89 0.97 11.38 6.65
CA CYS A 89 2.33 10.90 6.94
C CYS A 89 3.11 10.45 5.69
N ASN A 90 2.47 10.26 4.54
CA ASN A 90 3.10 9.66 3.36
C ASN A 90 2.92 10.52 2.10
N ALA A 91 3.84 10.41 1.15
CA ALA A 91 3.72 11.07 -0.15
C ALA A 91 2.74 10.33 -1.08
N SER A 92 2.73 9.01 -0.98
CA SER A 92 1.79 8.08 -1.61
C SER A 92 1.64 6.84 -0.75
N SER A 93 0.50 6.15 -0.86
CA SER A 93 0.27 4.93 -0.09
C SER A 93 -0.54 3.87 -0.84
N CYS A 94 -0.23 2.60 -0.60
CA CYS A 94 -1.04 1.45 -0.99
C CYS A 94 -1.28 0.60 0.26
N VAL A 95 -2.51 0.58 0.77
CA VAL A 95 -2.90 -0.10 2.00
C VAL A 95 -3.90 -1.21 1.66
N LEU A 96 -3.54 -2.46 1.97
CA LEU A 96 -4.31 -3.65 1.70
C LEU A 96 -4.65 -4.33 3.02
N VAL A 97 -5.94 -4.48 3.32
CA VAL A 97 -6.42 -5.05 4.57
C VAL A 97 -7.43 -6.15 4.29
N THR A 98 -7.26 -7.27 4.98
CA THR A 98 -8.27 -8.32 5.06
C THR A 98 -8.40 -8.81 6.50
N LYS A 99 -9.52 -9.44 6.85
CA LYS A 99 -9.71 -10.06 8.17
C LYS A 99 -9.12 -11.46 8.16
N SER A 100 -9.57 -12.30 7.24
CA SER A 100 -9.28 -13.74 7.24
C SER A 100 -8.91 -14.29 5.85
N SER A 101 -8.47 -13.44 4.93
CA SER A 101 -8.22 -13.82 3.54
C SER A 101 -6.77 -13.57 3.10
N PRO A 102 -6.24 -14.37 2.17
CA PRO A 102 -4.91 -14.14 1.63
C PRO A 102 -4.84 -12.83 0.82
N ILE A 103 -3.64 -12.24 0.82
CA ILE A 103 -3.29 -11.08 0.00
C ILE A 103 -2.19 -11.55 -0.96
N ASN A 104 -2.41 -11.42 -2.26
CA ASN A 104 -1.43 -11.60 -3.32
C ASN A 104 -1.44 -10.36 -4.21
N ALA A 105 -0.50 -9.44 -3.96
CA ALA A 105 -0.50 -8.15 -4.62
C ALA A 105 0.85 -7.83 -5.24
N THR A 106 0.81 -7.27 -6.44
CA THR A 106 1.97 -6.65 -7.08
C THR A 106 1.74 -5.14 -7.11
N VAL A 107 2.65 -4.37 -6.53
CA VAL A 107 2.53 -2.92 -6.44
C VAL A 107 3.65 -2.29 -7.27
N HIS A 108 3.25 -1.66 -8.37
CA HIS A 108 4.13 -0.84 -9.20
C HIS A 108 4.20 0.57 -8.64
N ILE A 109 5.42 1.09 -8.46
CA ILE A 109 5.63 2.47 -8.07
C ILE A 109 6.07 3.23 -9.32
N VAL A 110 5.17 4.05 -9.84
CA VAL A 110 5.43 4.87 -11.03
C VAL A 110 6.39 5.98 -10.67
N LYS A 111 7.37 6.18 -11.56
CA LYS A 111 8.46 7.12 -11.40
C LYS A 111 7.94 8.52 -11.10
N GLU A 112 8.51 9.15 -10.09
CA GLU A 112 8.30 10.58 -9.87
C GLU A 112 8.87 11.35 -11.06
N PRO A 113 8.10 12.23 -11.72
CA PRO A 113 8.69 13.17 -12.66
C PRO A 113 9.80 13.91 -11.91
N LYS A 114 11.02 13.81 -12.44
CA LYS A 114 12.18 14.54 -11.90
C LYS A 114 11.72 15.99 -11.78
N PRO A 115 11.72 16.61 -10.58
CA PRO A 115 11.36 18.00 -10.46
C PRO A 115 12.26 18.74 -11.44
N ALA A 116 11.66 19.35 -12.47
CA ALA A 116 12.40 20.21 -13.38
C ALA A 116 13.10 21.21 -12.47
N SER A 117 14.43 21.14 -12.45
CA SER A 117 15.25 22.10 -11.74
C SER A 117 14.80 23.46 -12.23
N ILE A 118 14.07 24.19 -11.39
CA ILE A 118 13.78 25.60 -11.63
C ILE A 118 15.16 26.21 -11.85
N PRO A 119 15.44 26.80 -13.03
CA PRO A 119 16.67 27.55 -13.20
C PRO A 119 16.59 28.72 -12.22
N MET A 120 17.28 28.60 -11.09
CA MET A 120 17.57 29.72 -10.21
C MET A 120 18.55 30.62 -10.97
N GLU A 121 18.00 31.47 -11.82
CA GLU A 121 18.71 32.64 -12.32
C GLU A 121 18.62 33.73 -11.24
N ASN A 122 19.78 34.15 -10.77
CA ASN A 122 20.05 35.36 -9.99
C ASN A 122 19.50 35.47 -8.54
N ALA A 123 20.31 35.03 -7.58
CA ALA A 123 20.67 35.88 -6.43
C ALA A 123 21.97 35.37 -5.78
N SER A 124 23.04 36.13 -5.99
CA SER A 124 24.35 35.99 -5.39
C SER A 124 24.33 36.26 -3.88
N ARG A 125 24.79 35.30 -3.07
CA ARG A 125 25.50 35.57 -1.79
C ARG A 125 26.15 34.30 -1.24
N PRO A 126 27.47 34.31 -0.93
CA PRO A 126 28.11 33.21 -0.22
C PRO A 126 28.02 33.48 1.29
N CYS A 127 27.20 32.70 2.01
CA CYS A 127 27.17 32.72 3.46
C CYS A 127 27.00 31.29 3.99
N SER A 128 28.08 30.79 4.58
CA SER A 128 28.13 29.90 5.75
C SER A 128 27.44 28.55 5.66
N ALA A 129 28.27 27.51 5.75
CA ALA A 129 27.93 26.14 6.08
C ALA A 129 27.06 26.07 7.35
N SER A 130 25.75 26.14 7.16
CA SER A 130 24.76 25.66 8.12
C SER A 130 24.16 24.40 7.54
N SER A 131 24.22 23.33 8.32
CA SER A 131 23.62 22.03 8.05
C SER A 131 22.10 22.14 8.06
N ALA A 132 21.55 22.80 7.02
CA ALA A 132 20.14 22.85 6.75
C ALA A 132 19.68 21.42 6.41
N LYS A 133 19.16 20.72 7.42
CA LYS A 133 18.42 19.47 7.26
C LYS A 133 17.28 19.78 6.30
N LYS A 134 17.39 19.35 5.04
CA LYS A 134 16.26 19.35 4.10
C LYS A 134 15.06 18.72 4.83
N PRO A 135 13.85 19.30 4.76
CA PRO A 135 12.68 18.70 5.36
C PRO A 135 12.59 17.25 4.87
N ALA A 136 12.52 16.30 5.80
CA ALA A 136 12.50 14.89 5.47
C ALA A 136 11.34 14.63 4.51
N GLU A 137 11.64 14.19 3.29
CA GLU A 137 10.61 13.91 2.29
C GLU A 137 9.73 12.78 2.80
N LYS A 138 8.40 13.00 2.78
CA LYS A 138 7.43 11.98 3.18
C LYS A 138 7.68 10.68 2.39
N PRO A 139 7.65 9.50 3.04
CA PRO A 139 7.94 8.23 2.39
C PRO A 139 6.78 7.76 1.50
N ILE A 140 7.05 6.75 0.69
CA ILE A 140 6.04 5.95 -0.03
C ILE A 140 5.70 4.74 0.82
N LEU A 141 4.43 4.56 1.18
CA LEU A 141 3.98 3.45 2.03
C LEU A 141 3.33 2.33 1.21
N ILE A 142 3.77 1.10 1.42
CA ILE A 142 3.08 -0.10 0.97
C ILE A 142 2.79 -0.97 2.19
N SER A 143 1.52 -1.16 2.51
CA SER A 143 1.08 -1.87 3.71
C SER A 143 0.14 -3.01 3.32
N ALA A 144 0.41 -4.20 3.83
CA ALA A 144 -0.46 -5.37 3.72
C ALA A 144 -0.73 -5.96 5.10
N LYS A 145 -2.00 -6.16 5.45
CA LYS A 145 -2.40 -6.66 6.76
C LYS A 145 -3.51 -7.71 6.65
N THR A 146 -3.32 -8.85 7.31
CA THR A 146 -4.39 -9.81 7.59
C THR A 146 -4.69 -9.82 9.10
N GLY A 147 -5.98 -9.80 9.46
CA GLY A 147 -6.44 -9.61 10.83
C GLY A 147 -6.36 -10.84 11.73
N SER A 148 -6.63 -12.03 11.18
CA SER A 148 -6.70 -13.29 11.94
C SER A 148 -5.94 -14.42 11.25
N VAL A 149 -6.29 -14.71 10.00
CA VAL A 149 -5.67 -15.76 9.19
C VAL A 149 -5.47 -15.24 7.76
N GLY A 150 -4.42 -15.70 7.10
CA GLY A 150 -4.14 -15.34 5.72
C GLY A 150 -2.67 -15.11 5.48
N SER A 151 -2.17 -15.74 4.41
CA SER A 151 -0.83 -15.51 3.93
C SER A 151 -0.76 -14.23 3.11
N ILE A 152 0.35 -13.51 3.24
CA ILE A 152 0.63 -12.30 2.47
C ILE A 152 1.73 -12.63 1.48
N CYS A 153 1.47 -12.30 0.22
CA CYS A 153 2.47 -12.28 -0.82
C CYS A 153 2.47 -10.89 -1.46
N LEU A 154 3.53 -10.14 -1.21
CA LEU A 154 3.65 -8.76 -1.67
C LEU A 154 4.87 -8.64 -2.59
N SER A 155 4.64 -8.16 -3.80
CA SER A 155 5.68 -8.01 -4.81
C SER A 155 5.85 -6.54 -5.21
N ILE A 156 7.08 -6.05 -5.19
CA ILE A 156 7.42 -4.69 -5.61
C ILE A 156 8.53 -4.80 -6.67
N PRO A 157 8.19 -4.80 -7.96
CA PRO A 157 9.14 -5.11 -9.02
C PRO A 157 10.31 -4.14 -9.10
N THR A 158 10.00 -2.85 -9.07
CA THR A 158 10.98 -1.78 -9.29
C THR A 158 10.67 -0.58 -8.43
N TYR A 159 11.72 0.13 -8.01
CA TYR A 159 11.59 1.43 -7.37
C TYR A 159 12.79 2.33 -7.64
N THR A 160 12.56 3.49 -8.27
CA THR A 160 13.62 4.43 -8.68
C THR A 160 13.39 5.86 -8.19
N GLY A 161 12.43 6.07 -7.28
CA GLY A 161 12.14 7.39 -6.69
C GLY A 161 13.24 7.88 -5.75
N ALA A 162 13.17 9.16 -5.36
CA ALA A 162 14.10 9.76 -4.39
C ALA A 162 13.66 9.53 -2.93
N ARG A 163 12.35 9.41 -2.71
CA ARG A 163 11.75 9.24 -1.39
C ARG A 163 12.09 7.88 -0.76
N PRO A 164 12.08 7.76 0.57
CA PRO A 164 12.19 6.46 1.23
C PRO A 164 10.99 5.56 0.90
N LEU A 165 11.24 4.27 0.66
CA LEU A 165 10.20 3.25 0.50
C LEU A 165 9.95 2.54 1.84
N HIS A 166 8.73 2.64 2.34
CA HIS A 166 8.27 1.99 3.58
C HIS A 166 7.33 0.82 3.25
N ILE A 167 7.77 -0.40 3.55
CA ILE A 167 7.02 -1.63 3.33
C ILE A 167 6.61 -2.19 4.67
N ARG A 168 5.33 -2.51 4.85
CA ARG A 168 4.79 -3.12 6.06
C ARG A 168 3.96 -4.35 5.70
N ALA A 169 4.28 -5.48 6.32
CA ALA A 169 3.49 -6.70 6.17
C ALA A 169 3.18 -7.28 7.55
N LYS A 170 1.89 -7.44 7.88
CA LYS A 170 1.46 -7.99 9.17
C LYS A 170 0.41 -9.08 9.00
N SER A 171 0.65 -10.26 9.54
CA SER A 171 -0.32 -11.36 9.57
C SER A 171 -0.34 -11.97 10.97
N VAL A 172 -1.50 -12.31 11.53
CA VAL A 172 -1.52 -13.06 12.79
C VAL A 172 -1.12 -14.51 12.50
N ASN A 173 -1.86 -15.18 11.62
CA ASN A 173 -1.58 -16.55 11.19
C ASN A 173 -1.42 -16.62 9.68
N GLY A 174 -0.21 -16.89 9.22
CA GLY A 174 0.06 -17.06 7.80
C GLY A 174 1.51 -16.82 7.46
N ASN A 175 1.88 -17.32 6.28
CA ASN A 175 3.20 -17.07 5.74
C ASN A 175 3.23 -15.66 5.14
N ILE A 176 4.33 -14.95 5.33
CA ILE A 176 4.55 -13.65 4.70
C ILE A 176 5.72 -13.82 3.72
N THR A 177 5.47 -13.57 2.45
CA THR A 177 6.51 -13.51 1.42
C THR A 177 6.56 -12.11 0.83
N VAL A 178 7.72 -11.46 0.90
CA VAL A 178 7.94 -10.14 0.32
C VAL A 178 9.04 -10.22 -0.74
N PHE A 179 8.72 -9.77 -1.94
CA PHE A 179 9.68 -9.61 -3.03
C PHE A 179 10.08 -8.14 -3.09
N LEU A 180 11.31 -7.85 -2.65
CA LEU A 180 11.86 -6.50 -2.63
C LEU A 180 12.49 -6.16 -3.99
N PRO A 181 12.42 -4.88 -4.41
CA PRO A 181 13.14 -4.44 -5.59
C PRO A 181 14.65 -4.49 -5.34
N THR A 182 15.44 -4.73 -6.38
CA THR A 182 16.92 -4.74 -6.33
C THR A 182 17.51 -3.41 -5.83
N SER A 183 16.77 -2.32 -6.01
CA SER A 183 17.11 -0.98 -5.54
C SER A 183 16.78 -0.71 -4.07
N PHE A 184 16.14 -1.63 -3.35
CA PHE A 184 15.82 -1.45 -1.92
C PHE A 184 17.12 -1.24 -1.11
N SER A 185 17.20 -0.14 -0.36
CA SER A 185 18.37 0.20 0.45
C SER A 185 17.95 0.72 1.82
N GLY A 186 18.10 -0.12 2.84
CA GLY A 186 17.77 0.31 4.19
C GLY A 186 17.57 -0.83 5.18
N LEU A 187 16.63 -0.65 6.11
CA LEU A 187 16.46 -1.54 7.26
C LEU A 187 15.34 -2.55 7.03
N LEU A 188 15.62 -3.81 7.36
CA LEU A 188 14.64 -4.87 7.51
C LEU A 188 14.46 -5.16 9.00
N ASN A 189 13.25 -5.01 9.49
CA ASN A 189 12.83 -5.37 10.84
C ASN A 189 11.84 -6.53 10.74
N TRP A 190 12.09 -7.63 11.44
CA TRP A 190 11.14 -8.74 11.47
C TRP A 190 10.83 -9.19 12.89
N THR A 191 9.63 -9.74 13.08
CA THR A 191 9.23 -10.39 14.32
C THR A 191 8.24 -11.51 14.01
N SER A 192 8.44 -12.68 14.63
CA SER A 192 7.68 -13.91 14.46
C SER A 192 7.65 -14.68 15.78
N GLU A 193 6.49 -14.93 16.39
CA GLU A 193 6.46 -15.66 17.67
C GLU A 193 6.93 -17.12 17.52
N THR A 194 6.45 -17.84 16.51
CA THR A 194 6.79 -19.27 16.32
C THR A 194 7.47 -19.57 14.99
N GLY A 195 7.59 -18.60 14.10
CA GLY A 195 8.16 -18.78 12.77
C GLY A 195 9.67 -18.58 12.68
N SER A 196 10.17 -18.59 11.45
CA SER A 196 11.54 -18.26 11.10
C SER A 196 11.58 -17.29 9.92
N LEU A 197 12.67 -16.53 9.85
CA LEU A 197 13.03 -15.74 8.69
C LEU A 197 13.83 -16.63 7.71
N LYS A 198 13.38 -16.69 6.45
CA LYS A 198 14.11 -17.25 5.33
C LYS A 198 14.46 -16.11 4.38
N VAL A 199 15.73 -16.01 4.03
CA VAL A 199 16.24 -15.02 3.09
C VAL A 199 16.77 -15.77 1.88
N SER A 200 16.41 -15.31 0.69
CA SER A 200 16.84 -15.91 -0.57
C SER A 200 18.34 -15.77 -0.82
N SER A 201 18.91 -16.55 -1.74
CA SER A 201 20.37 -16.55 -1.96
C SER A 201 20.88 -15.18 -2.41
N ALA A 202 20.17 -14.53 -3.35
CA ALA A 202 20.52 -13.20 -3.80
C ALA A 202 20.41 -12.16 -2.66
N MET A 203 19.34 -12.25 -1.86
CA MET A 203 19.14 -11.32 -0.75
C MET A 203 20.16 -11.54 0.37
N GLN A 204 20.63 -12.77 0.61
CA GLN A 204 21.67 -13.06 1.61
C GLN A 204 22.98 -12.32 1.32
N GLN A 205 23.34 -12.11 0.05
CA GLN A 205 24.54 -11.37 -0.33
C GLN A 205 24.52 -9.91 0.12
N ARG A 206 23.32 -9.36 0.36
CA ARG A 206 23.08 -7.95 0.72
C ARG A 206 22.63 -7.77 2.16
N PHE A 207 22.28 -8.88 2.81
CA PHE A 207 21.74 -8.94 4.16
C PHE A 207 22.87 -8.88 5.18
N LYS A 208 22.87 -7.84 6.01
CA LYS A 208 23.78 -7.71 7.14
C LYS A 208 22.99 -7.63 8.43
N SER A 209 22.97 -8.72 9.20
CA SER A 209 22.37 -8.73 10.54
C SER A 209 23.02 -7.65 11.41
N LEU A 210 22.18 -6.88 12.11
CA LEU A 210 22.64 -5.84 13.04
C LEU A 210 22.57 -6.30 14.50
N ASP A 211 21.81 -7.36 14.79
CA ASP A 211 21.70 -7.88 16.15
C ASP A 211 22.88 -8.78 16.49
N SER A 212 23.39 -8.61 17.72
CA SER A 212 24.36 -9.48 18.35
C SER A 212 23.94 -9.72 19.80
N PRO A 213 23.55 -10.95 20.19
CA PRO A 213 23.49 -12.17 19.38
C PRO A 213 22.27 -12.23 18.43
N PRO A 214 22.33 -13.00 17.32
CA PRO A 214 21.20 -13.20 16.43
C PRO A 214 20.01 -13.88 17.13
N HIS A 215 18.80 -13.38 16.90
CA HIS A 215 17.58 -14.00 17.38
C HIS A 215 16.80 -14.68 16.25
N LYS A 216 16.33 -15.90 16.48
CA LYS A 216 15.56 -16.69 15.49
C LYS A 216 14.21 -16.05 15.14
N HIS A 217 13.56 -15.49 16.15
CA HIS A 217 12.17 -15.05 16.12
C HIS A 217 12.01 -13.56 15.86
N ARG A 218 13.07 -12.77 16.00
CA ARG A 218 13.03 -11.32 15.80
C ARG A 218 14.37 -10.83 15.34
N GLY A 219 14.40 -9.70 14.68
CA GLY A 219 15.66 -9.03 14.48
C GLY A 219 15.61 -7.86 13.52
N THR A 220 16.80 -7.31 13.31
CA THR A 220 17.10 -6.17 12.48
C THR A 220 18.27 -6.49 11.57
N ALA A 221 18.12 -6.15 10.30
CA ALA A 221 19.18 -6.27 9.33
C ALA A 221 19.24 -5.03 8.44
N LYS A 222 20.44 -4.71 7.98
CA LYS A 222 20.66 -3.74 6.92
C LYS A 222 20.71 -4.47 5.58
N ILE A 223 19.97 -3.99 4.61
CA ILE A 223 20.00 -4.44 3.21
C ILE A 223 20.73 -3.38 2.39
N VAL A 224 21.88 -3.76 1.83
CA VAL A 224 22.65 -2.95 0.89
C VAL A 224 21.98 -3.05 -0.50
N PRO A 225 21.90 -2.01 -1.33
CA PRO A 225 21.26 -2.13 -2.65
C PRO A 225 22.12 -2.92 -3.66
N SER A 226 21.52 -3.71 -4.56
CA SER A 226 22.27 -4.40 -5.65
C SER A 226 22.63 -3.45 -6.77
N THR A 227 21.78 -2.47 -7.02
CA THR A 227 21.94 -1.45 -8.06
C THR A 227 22.19 -0.10 -7.43
N ALA A 228 22.84 0.82 -8.14
CA ALA A 228 22.99 2.20 -7.68
C ALA A 228 21.62 2.79 -7.31
N SER A 229 21.41 2.90 -6.01
CA SER A 229 20.22 3.42 -5.37
C SER A 229 20.74 4.47 -4.41
N GLY A 230 20.21 5.70 -4.48
CA GLY A 230 20.62 6.75 -3.56
C GLY A 230 20.48 6.30 -2.10
N LEU A 231 21.04 7.07 -1.16
CA LEU A 231 20.89 6.82 0.28
C LEU A 231 19.45 7.16 0.73
N ARG A 232 18.47 6.33 0.35
CA ARG A 232 17.03 6.60 0.54
C ARG A 232 16.49 6.19 1.90
N GLY A 233 17.20 5.38 2.67
CA GLY A 233 16.78 5.00 4.02
C GLY A 233 15.47 4.21 4.03
N ASP A 234 15.32 3.27 3.10
CA ASP A 234 14.13 2.42 2.99
C ASP A 234 13.90 1.60 4.27
N VAL A 235 12.65 1.21 4.53
CA VAL A 235 12.30 0.41 5.71
C VAL A 235 11.32 -0.67 5.32
N CYS A 236 11.62 -1.92 5.68
CA CYS A 236 10.71 -3.05 5.58
C CYS A 236 10.45 -3.59 6.98
N THR A 237 9.19 -3.58 7.41
CA THR A 237 8.76 -4.09 8.71
C THR A 237 7.79 -5.23 8.53
N ILE A 238 8.15 -6.40 9.05
CA ILE A 238 7.36 -7.62 8.90
C ILE A 238 7.06 -8.20 10.27
N SER A 239 5.80 -8.51 10.52
CA SER A 239 5.39 -9.12 11.79
C SER A 239 4.40 -10.24 11.54
N ASN A 240 4.66 -11.41 12.12
CA ASN A 240 3.63 -12.41 12.30
C ASN A 240 3.63 -13.08 13.67
N ARG A 241 2.52 -13.74 14.01
CA ARG A 241 2.47 -14.60 15.20
C ARG A 241 2.94 -16.00 14.83
N HIS A 242 2.26 -16.57 13.84
CA HIS A 242 2.48 -17.92 13.36
C HIS A 242 2.69 -17.93 11.84
N GLY A 243 3.64 -18.73 11.37
CA GLY A 243 4.00 -18.87 9.95
C GLY A 243 5.43 -18.43 9.65
N SER A 244 5.93 -18.75 8.46
CA SER A 244 7.28 -18.35 8.03
C SER A 244 7.29 -17.00 7.35
N ILE A 245 8.38 -16.24 7.54
CA ILE A 245 8.68 -15.02 6.79
C ILE A 245 9.70 -15.36 5.72
N VAL A 246 9.44 -15.00 4.47
CA VAL A 246 10.33 -15.21 3.33
C VAL A 246 10.62 -13.89 2.64
N ILE A 247 11.89 -13.55 2.50
CA ILE A 247 12.35 -12.35 1.78
C ILE A 247 13.11 -12.79 0.55
N LYS A 248 12.67 -12.28 -0.60
CA LYS A 248 13.31 -12.54 -1.89
C LYS A 248 13.59 -11.23 -2.62
N GLU A 249 14.53 -11.27 -3.55
CA GLU A 249 14.55 -10.27 -4.62
C GLU A 249 13.45 -10.59 -5.64
N PHE A 250 12.87 -9.55 -6.23
CA PHE A 250 11.83 -9.75 -7.25
C PHE A 250 12.34 -10.50 -8.49
N ASP A 251 13.59 -10.27 -8.89
CA ASP A 251 14.17 -10.85 -10.11
C ASP A 251 14.66 -12.29 -9.96
N GLU A 252 14.60 -12.86 -8.75
CA GLU A 252 15.08 -14.23 -8.48
C GLU A 252 14.11 -15.33 -8.95
N ASP A 253 12.84 -14.98 -9.21
CA ASP A 253 11.77 -15.95 -9.48
C ASP A 253 11.11 -15.65 -10.85
N PRO A 254 11.74 -16.05 -11.99
CA PRO A 254 11.25 -15.69 -13.32
C PRO A 254 9.88 -16.28 -13.64
N ASP A 255 9.53 -17.43 -13.05
CA ASP A 255 8.25 -18.12 -13.26
C ASP A 255 7.06 -17.29 -12.75
N ARG A 256 7.29 -16.41 -11.77
CA ARG A 256 6.25 -15.48 -11.29
C ARG A 256 5.93 -14.36 -12.26
N ARG A 257 6.81 -14.04 -13.22
CA ARG A 257 6.52 -13.04 -14.25
C ARG A 257 5.37 -13.50 -15.17
N GLN A 258 5.13 -14.82 -15.27
CA GLN A 258 4.07 -15.40 -16.09
C GLN A 258 2.76 -15.68 -15.33
N GLY A 259 2.79 -15.73 -13.99
CA GLY A 259 1.61 -16.02 -13.16
C GLY A 259 0.72 -14.83 -12.80
N SER A 260 1.09 -13.60 -13.22
CA SER A 260 0.16 -12.46 -13.22
C SER A 260 -0.85 -12.67 -14.33
N CYS A 261 -1.88 -13.48 -14.05
CA CYS A 261 -3.06 -13.60 -14.88
C CYS A 261 -3.63 -12.19 -15.11
N VAL A 262 -3.29 -11.61 -16.26
CA VAL A 262 -4.12 -10.61 -16.92
C VAL A 262 -5.31 -11.43 -17.41
N VAL A 263 -6.39 -11.46 -16.63
CA VAL A 263 -7.70 -11.77 -17.21
C VAL A 263 -7.96 -10.61 -18.16
N GLN A 264 -7.81 -10.86 -19.47
CA GLN A 264 -8.32 -9.97 -20.51
C GLN A 264 -9.84 -9.97 -20.48
#